data_AF-A0A7K2N3V0-F1
#
_entry.id   AF-A0A7K2N3V0-F1
#
_cell.length_a   1.000
_cell.length_b   1.000
_cell.length_c   1.000
_cell.angle_alpha   90.00
_cell.angle_beta   90.00
_cell.angle_gamma   90.00
#
_symmetry.space_group_name_H-M   'P 1'
#
loop_
_entity.id
_entity.type
_entity.pdbx_description
1 polymer ?
#
loop_
_entity_poly.entity_id
_entity_poly.type
_entity_poly.pdbx_seq_one_letter_code
_entity_poly.pdbx_strand_id
1 'polypeptide(L)'
;RRAVGDPDLDVEITGKAPWHAAQRVARSYRSGRVLLAGDSAHEMSPTGAFGSNTGIQDAHNLAWKLAAVLEGWAGEPLLDTYDTERRPVAEATSARAAHRSVEHSHPGFAPPAGMGAAGGPDGAPGGGRGSGGPGGAPGGGGPG
;
A
#
# COMPACT_ATOMS: atom_id res chain seq x y z
N ARG A 1 -10.02 -26.88 8.97
CA ARG A 1 -10.88 -28.00 8.54
C ARG A 1 -11.91 -27.54 7.51
N ARG A 2 -12.97 -26.78 7.86
CA ARG A 2 -13.96 -26.28 6.87
C ARG A 2 -13.38 -25.51 5.67
N ALA A 3 -12.39 -24.66 5.90
CA ALA A 3 -11.69 -23.93 4.82
C ALA A 3 -10.82 -24.83 3.91
N VAL A 4 -10.43 -26.01 4.38
CA VAL A 4 -9.61 -26.99 3.65
C VAL A 4 -10.48 -28.03 2.94
N GLY A 5 -11.73 -28.22 3.38
CA GLY A 5 -12.67 -29.18 2.79
C GLY A 5 -12.55 -30.60 3.34
N ASP A 6 -11.59 -30.85 4.24
CA ASP A 6 -11.38 -32.14 4.89
C ASP A 6 -11.77 -32.06 6.38
N PRO A 7 -12.80 -32.81 6.82
CA PRO A 7 -13.21 -32.84 8.22
C PRO A 7 -12.27 -33.65 9.12
N ASP A 8 -11.54 -34.62 8.56
CA ASP A 8 -10.72 -35.58 9.30
C ASP A 8 -9.24 -35.18 9.40
N LEU A 9 -8.86 -34.10 8.71
CA LEU A 9 -7.51 -33.55 8.77
C LEU A 9 -7.09 -33.25 10.22
N ASP A 10 -6.03 -33.92 10.66
CA ASP A 10 -5.37 -33.63 11.91
C ASP A 10 -4.67 -32.27 11.81
N VAL A 11 -4.99 -31.36 12.74
CA VAL A 11 -4.53 -29.97 12.70
C VAL A 11 -4.14 -29.56 14.11
N GLU A 12 -2.87 -29.27 14.27
CA GLU A 12 -2.34 -28.60 15.45
C GLU A 12 -2.31 -27.08 15.24
N ILE A 13 -2.89 -26.33 16.18
CA ILE A 13 -2.83 -24.86 16.15
C ILE A 13 -1.61 -24.43 16.97
N THR A 14 -0.58 -23.95 16.28
CA THR A 14 0.66 -23.47 16.92
C THR A 14 0.56 -22.01 17.39
N GLY A 15 -0.34 -21.22 16.81
CA GLY A 15 -0.53 -19.82 17.20
C GLY A 15 -1.66 -19.12 16.44
N LYS A 16 -2.19 -18.06 17.06
CA LYS A 16 -3.16 -17.14 16.47
C LYS A 16 -2.92 -15.75 17.02
N ALA A 17 -2.63 -14.80 16.15
CA ALA A 17 -2.43 -13.41 16.51
C ALA A 17 -3.30 -12.50 15.62
N PRO A 18 -4.03 -11.53 16.18
CA PRO A 18 -4.66 -10.49 15.39
C PRO A 18 -3.58 -9.59 14.77
N TRP A 19 -3.78 -9.21 13.52
CA TRP A 19 -2.90 -8.27 12.82
C TRP A 19 -3.76 -7.21 12.14
N HIS A 20 -3.29 -5.96 12.17
CA HIS A 20 -3.96 -4.83 11.53
C HIS A 20 -3.08 -4.34 10.39
N ALA A 21 -3.64 -4.31 9.18
CA ALA A 21 -2.92 -3.75 8.05
C ALA A 21 -2.84 -2.23 8.18
N ALA A 22 -1.68 -1.69 7.86
CA ALA A 22 -1.42 -0.26 7.86
C ALA A 22 -0.70 0.17 6.59
N GLN A 23 -0.80 1.46 6.27
CA GLN A 23 -0.04 2.11 5.21
C GLN A 23 0.51 3.40 5.80
N ARG A 24 1.79 3.39 6.22
CA ARG A 24 2.45 4.55 6.83
C ARG A 24 3.88 4.61 6.33
N VAL A 25 4.38 5.82 6.07
CA VAL A 25 5.80 6.05 5.80
C VAL A 25 6.25 7.22 6.67
N ALA A 26 7.38 7.07 7.36
CA ALA A 26 7.95 8.12 8.17
C ALA A 26 8.33 9.33 7.31
N ARG A 27 8.09 10.54 7.82
CA ARG A 27 8.40 11.80 7.12
C ARG A 27 9.89 12.08 6.97
N SER A 28 10.70 11.48 7.83
CA SER A 28 12.16 11.50 7.77
C SER A 28 12.68 10.17 8.29
N TYR A 29 13.70 9.63 7.63
CA TYR A 29 14.36 8.39 8.04
C TYR A 29 15.52 8.64 8.99
N ARG A 30 15.88 9.91 9.23
CA ARG A 30 17.01 10.30 10.06
C ARG A 30 16.67 11.47 10.98
N SER A 31 17.18 11.40 12.21
CA SER A 31 17.27 12.52 13.14
C SER A 31 18.59 12.45 13.90
N GLY A 32 19.58 13.26 13.51
CA GLY A 32 20.93 13.20 14.06
C GLY A 32 21.55 11.80 13.90
N ARG A 33 21.80 11.12 15.01
CA ARG A 33 22.38 9.76 15.05
C ARG A 33 21.34 8.64 15.09
N VAL A 34 20.05 8.98 15.00
CA VAL A 34 18.94 8.01 14.97
C VAL A 34 18.51 7.80 13.53
N LEU A 35 18.43 6.54 13.11
CA LEU A 35 17.97 6.14 11.77
C LEU A 35 16.87 5.09 11.90
N LEU A 36 15.83 5.21 11.07
CA LEU A 36 14.71 4.27 10.99
C LEU A 36 14.91 3.33 9.80
N ALA A 37 14.59 2.04 9.96
CA ALA A 37 14.63 1.04 8.90
C ALA A 37 13.52 -0.01 9.07
N GLY A 38 13.06 -0.61 7.97
CA GLY A 38 11.97 -1.59 7.97
C GLY A 38 10.68 -1.01 8.56
N ASP A 39 9.96 -1.81 9.36
CA ASP A 39 8.64 -1.43 9.90
C ASP A 39 8.66 -0.15 10.76
N SER A 40 9.81 0.23 11.33
CA SER A 40 9.95 1.50 12.04
C SER A 40 9.90 2.73 11.11
N ALA A 41 10.26 2.55 9.84
CA ALA A 41 10.30 3.58 8.82
C ALA A 41 9.08 3.53 7.88
N HIS A 42 8.49 2.35 7.67
CA HIS A 42 7.35 2.17 6.80
C HIS A 42 6.54 0.92 7.17
N GLU A 43 5.22 1.08 7.20
CA GLU A 43 4.26 -0.02 7.25
C GLU A 43 3.51 -0.06 5.92
N MET A 44 3.28 -1.25 5.39
CA MET A 44 2.52 -1.44 4.17
C MET A 44 1.65 -2.68 4.25
N SER A 45 0.61 -2.69 3.42
CA SER A 45 -0.25 -3.86 3.27
C SER A 45 0.57 -5.10 2.84
N PRO A 46 0.20 -6.32 3.26
CA PRO A 46 1.04 -7.50 3.02
C PRO A 46 0.94 -7.97 1.56
N THR A 47 -0.04 -7.45 0.81
CA THR A 47 -0.31 -7.79 -0.58
C THR A 47 0.86 -7.44 -1.47
N GLY A 48 1.51 -8.48 -2.02
CA GLY A 48 2.71 -8.36 -2.85
C GLY A 48 4.03 -8.57 -2.10
N ALA A 49 4.00 -8.86 -0.80
CA ALA A 49 5.17 -9.21 0.01
C ALA A 49 6.32 -8.19 -0.05
N PHE A 50 5.98 -6.89 -0.15
CA PHE A 50 6.97 -5.84 -0.32
C PHE A 50 7.66 -5.44 0.99
N GLY A 51 6.98 -5.52 2.15
CA GLY A 51 7.48 -4.99 3.43
C GLY A 51 8.87 -5.49 3.81
N SER A 52 9.04 -6.81 3.96
CA SER A 52 10.33 -7.41 4.34
C SER A 52 11.42 -7.14 3.30
N ASN A 53 11.09 -7.17 2.01
CA ASN A 53 12.05 -6.91 0.93
C ASN A 53 12.55 -5.46 0.96
N THR A 54 11.66 -4.50 1.19
CA THR A 54 12.03 -3.08 1.35
C THR A 54 12.90 -2.89 2.58
N GLY A 55 12.55 -3.52 3.71
CA GLY A 55 13.35 -3.45 4.94
C GLY A 55 14.77 -4.03 4.81
N ILE A 56 14.94 -5.15 4.08
CA ILE A 56 16.27 -5.71 3.79
C ILE A 56 17.10 -4.72 2.95
N GLN A 57 16.49 -4.09 1.96
CA GLN A 57 17.17 -3.10 1.13
C GLN A 57 17.54 -1.83 1.91
N ASP A 58 16.74 -1.43 2.90
CA ASP A 58 17.07 -0.32 3.80
C ASP A 58 18.33 -0.64 4.60
N ALA A 59 18.37 -1.81 5.23
CA ALA A 59 19.53 -2.27 5.98
C ALA A 59 20.78 -2.36 5.09
N HIS A 60 20.65 -2.93 3.88
CA HIS A 60 21.73 -3.02 2.92
C HIS A 60 22.26 -1.63 2.50
N ASN A 61 21.36 -0.67 2.22
CA ASN A 61 21.74 0.70 1.86
C ASN A 61 22.45 1.41 3.02
N LEU A 62 21.98 1.22 4.25
CA LEU A 62 22.49 1.92 5.42
C LEU A 62 23.81 1.34 5.96
N ALA A 63 23.97 0.02 5.93
CA ALA A 63 25.10 -0.66 6.55
C ALA A 63 26.47 -0.16 6.04
N TRP A 64 26.64 -0.03 4.73
CA TRP A 64 27.91 0.43 4.16
C TRP A 64 28.15 1.92 4.41
N LYS A 65 27.10 2.75 4.44
CA LYS A 65 27.22 4.19 4.72
C LYS A 65 27.65 4.42 6.16
N LEU A 66 27.06 3.67 7.10
CA LEU A 66 27.48 3.68 8.50
C LEU A 66 28.95 3.26 8.63
N ALA A 67 29.36 2.17 7.97
CA ALA A 67 30.75 1.73 7.99
C ALA A 67 31.69 2.83 7.43
N ALA A 68 31.36 3.43 6.28
CA ALA A 68 32.17 4.48 5.68
C ALA A 68 32.34 5.70 6.60
N VAL A 69 31.30 6.09 7.34
CA VAL A 69 31.37 7.21 8.31
C VAL A 69 32.15 6.83 9.57
N LEU A 70 31.94 5.63 10.10
CA LEU A 70 32.64 5.16 11.31
C LEU A 70 34.13 4.95 11.08
N GLU A 71 34.53 4.47 9.90
CA GLU A 71 35.92 4.25 9.51
C GLU A 71 36.60 5.52 8.94
N GLY A 72 35.87 6.64 8.84
CA GLY A 72 36.40 7.92 8.39
C GLY A 72 36.65 8.04 6.88
N TRP A 73 36.11 7.13 6.07
CA TRP A 73 36.20 7.17 4.60
C TRP A 73 35.15 8.11 3.98
N ALA A 74 34.12 8.49 4.73
CA ALA A 74 33.11 9.46 4.35
C ALA A 74 32.70 10.34 5.54
N GLY A 75 32.19 11.54 5.22
CA GLY A 75 31.61 12.43 6.24
C GLY A 75 30.18 12.04 6.60
N GLU A 76 29.71 12.50 7.76
CA GLU A 76 28.33 12.32 8.24
C GLU A 76 27.22 12.67 7.22
N PRO A 77 27.38 13.66 6.31
CA PRO A 77 26.39 13.94 5.27
C PRO A 77 26.10 12.77 4.31
N LEU A 78 26.96 11.75 4.23
CA LEU A 78 26.65 10.52 3.49
C LEU A 78 25.39 9.83 4.04
N LEU A 79 25.13 9.94 5.35
CA LEU A 79 23.93 9.37 5.97
C LEU A 79 22.65 10.12 5.59
N ASP A 80 22.74 11.37 5.12
CA ASP A 80 21.57 12.10 4.63
C ASP A 80 21.06 11.52 3.32
N THR A 81 21.92 10.87 2.54
CA THR A 81 21.49 10.22 1.29
C THR A 81 20.64 8.98 1.54
N TYR A 82 20.65 8.42 2.75
CA TYR A 82 19.76 7.30 3.10
C TYR A 82 18.29 7.70 3.00
N ASP A 83 17.88 8.86 3.54
CA ASP A 83 16.50 9.33 3.43
C ASP A 83 16.11 9.59 1.97
N THR A 84 16.96 10.31 1.24
CA THR A 84 16.66 10.72 -0.13
C THR A 84 16.62 9.55 -1.11
N GLU A 85 17.39 8.49 -0.86
CA GLU A 85 17.39 7.28 -1.69
C GLU A 85 16.28 6.29 -1.30
N ARG A 86 15.98 6.12 -0.01
CA ARG A 86 15.12 5.02 0.46
C ARG A 86 13.67 5.42 0.73
N ARG A 87 13.41 6.62 1.23
CA ARG A 87 12.04 7.05 1.53
C ARG A 87 11.13 7.08 0.28
N PRO A 88 11.56 7.59 -0.90
CA PRO A 88 10.74 7.54 -2.10
C PRO A 88 10.40 6.11 -2.56
N VAL A 89 11.31 5.15 -2.32
CA VAL A 89 11.07 3.73 -2.63
C VAL A 89 9.98 3.16 -1.72
N ALA A 90 10.03 3.46 -0.42
CA ALA A 90 9.01 3.04 0.52
C ALA A 90 7.63 3.67 0.21
N GLU A 91 7.59 4.96 -0.14
CA GLU A 91 6.36 5.65 -0.56
C GLU A 91 5.73 4.96 -1.79
N ALA A 92 6.53 4.70 -2.82
CA ALA A 92 6.05 4.06 -4.06
C ALA A 92 5.60 2.61 -3.84
N THR A 93 6.37 1.83 -3.08
CA THR A 93 6.03 0.42 -2.80
C THR A 93 4.82 0.29 -1.90
N SER A 94 4.69 1.16 -0.89
CA SER A 94 3.53 1.22 0.01
C SER A 94 2.26 1.60 -0.74
N ALA A 95 2.31 2.58 -1.64
CA ALA A 95 1.18 2.94 -2.51
C ALA A 95 0.77 1.77 -3.42
N ARG A 96 1.75 1.06 -4.02
CA ARG A 96 1.47 -0.13 -4.85
C ARG A 96 0.83 -1.27 -4.04
N ALA A 97 1.30 -1.50 -2.81
CA ALA A 97 0.75 -2.51 -1.92
C ALA A 97 -0.71 -2.18 -1.53
N ALA A 98 -0.99 -0.90 -1.24
CA ALA A 98 -2.32 -0.42 -0.93
C ALA A 98 -3.29 -0.61 -2.12
N HIS A 99 -2.89 -0.19 -3.32
CA HIS A 99 -3.68 -0.39 -4.54
C HIS A 99 -4.07 -1.86 -4.74
N ARG A 100 -3.09 -2.75 -4.67
CA ARG A 100 -3.33 -4.20 -4.80
C ARG A 100 -4.26 -4.74 -3.72
N SER A 101 -4.20 -4.18 -2.52
CA SER A 101 -5.05 -4.64 -1.41
C SER A 101 -6.51 -4.23 -1.60
N VAL A 102 -6.75 -3.05 -2.17
CA VAL A 102 -8.08 -2.60 -2.56
C VAL A 102 -8.62 -3.49 -3.69
N GLU A 103 -7.83 -3.73 -4.74
CA GLU A 103 -8.22 -4.60 -5.88
C GLU A 103 -8.65 -6.00 -5.42
N HIS A 104 -7.92 -6.58 -4.47
CA HIS A 104 -8.16 -7.95 -3.99
C HIS A 104 -9.02 -8.01 -2.73
N SER A 105 -9.56 -6.88 -2.26
CA SER A 105 -10.36 -6.79 -1.02
C SER A 105 -9.71 -7.51 0.16
N HIS A 106 -8.42 -7.22 0.43
CA HIS A 106 -7.64 -7.96 1.41
C HIS A 106 -8.27 -7.85 2.83
N PRO A 107 -8.50 -8.97 3.53
CA PRO A 107 -9.06 -8.94 4.87
C PRO A 107 -8.19 -8.12 5.83
N GLY A 108 -8.81 -7.18 6.55
CA GLY A 108 -8.12 -6.37 7.57
C GLY A 108 -7.39 -5.13 7.02
N PHE A 109 -7.49 -4.83 5.73
CA PHE A 109 -7.03 -3.57 5.15
C PHE A 109 -8.19 -2.61 4.89
N ALA A 110 -8.12 -1.42 5.48
CA ALA A 110 -9.03 -0.32 5.18
C ALA A 110 -8.26 0.77 4.43
N PRO A 111 -8.69 1.17 3.22
CA PRO A 111 -8.01 2.23 2.50
C PRO A 111 -8.14 3.57 3.25
N PRO A 112 -7.12 4.43 3.20
CA PRO A 112 -7.24 5.78 3.74
C PRO A 112 -8.33 6.57 3.01
N ALA A 113 -8.99 7.49 3.74
CA ALA A 113 -10.07 8.31 3.19
C ALA A 113 -9.59 9.09 1.95
N GLY A 114 -10.32 8.97 0.84
CA GLY A 114 -9.99 9.61 -0.44
C GLY A 114 -9.30 8.70 -1.47
N MET A 115 -8.91 7.47 -1.10
CA MET A 115 -8.36 6.47 -2.03
C MET A 115 -9.46 5.63 -2.69
N GLY A 116 -10.60 6.26 -3.00
CA GLY A 116 -11.71 5.65 -3.71
C GLY A 116 -11.50 5.74 -5.22
N ALA A 117 -11.33 4.58 -5.86
CA ALA A 117 -11.41 4.36 -7.30
C ALA A 117 -10.65 5.37 -8.18
N ALA A 118 -9.31 5.35 -8.14
CA ALA A 118 -8.55 5.80 -9.29
C ALA A 118 -8.78 4.77 -10.40
N GLY A 119 -9.68 5.09 -11.33
CA GLY A 119 -9.93 4.29 -12.53
C GLY A 119 -8.62 4.01 -13.26
N GLY A 120 -8.46 2.77 -13.72
CA GLY A 120 -7.30 2.37 -14.52
C GLY A 120 -7.13 3.25 -15.75
N PRO A 121 -5.89 3.44 -16.25
CA PRO A 121 -5.64 4.27 -17.41
C PRO A 121 -6.05 3.53 -18.67
N ASP A 122 -7.32 3.64 -19.09
CA ASP A 122 -7.79 3.31 -20.45
C ASP A 122 -9.24 3.80 -20.72
N GLY A 123 -9.52 5.07 -20.39
CA GLY A 123 -10.81 5.71 -20.68
C GLY A 123 -10.66 6.88 -21.64
N ALA A 124 -10.65 6.62 -22.95
CA ALA A 124 -10.76 7.67 -23.97
C ALA A 124 -12.06 8.48 -23.81
N PRO A 125 -12.07 9.81 -24.06
CA PRO A 125 -13.28 10.61 -23.91
C PRO A 125 -14.23 10.36 -25.09
N GLY A 126 -15.22 9.48 -24.89
CA GLY A 126 -16.34 9.30 -25.80
C GLY A 126 -17.28 10.51 -25.76
N GLY A 127 -17.21 11.36 -26.80
CA GLY A 127 -18.12 12.47 -27.01
C GLY A 127 -19.56 12.00 -27.27
N GLY A 128 -20.47 12.28 -26.34
CA GLY A 128 -21.91 12.09 -26.51
C GLY A 128 -22.57 13.38 -26.99
N ARG A 129 -22.81 13.48 -28.31
CA ARG A 129 -23.68 14.49 -28.92
C ARG A 129 -25.10 14.27 -28.44
N GLY A 130 -25.76 15.35 -28.00
CA GLY A 130 -27.19 15.36 -27.73
C GLY A 130 -28.00 15.15 -29.01
N SER A 131 -29.06 14.35 -28.91
CA SER A 131 -30.16 14.35 -29.86
C SER A 131 -31.46 14.28 -29.07
N GLY A 132 -32.22 15.37 -29.15
CA GLY A 132 -33.54 15.49 -28.51
C GLY A 132 -34.67 14.91 -29.35
N GLY A 133 -35.76 14.63 -28.65
CA GLY A 133 -37.13 14.59 -29.16
C GLY A 133 -37.74 13.19 -29.38
N PRO A 134 -39.07 13.08 -29.47
CA PRO A 134 -40.04 13.49 -28.44
C PRO A 134 -41.17 12.44 -28.24
N GLY A 135 -42.00 12.63 -27.21
CA GLY A 135 -43.42 12.24 -27.28
C GLY A 135 -43.90 11.19 -26.25
N GLY A 136 -45.05 11.49 -25.64
CA GLY A 136 -45.85 10.53 -24.88
C GLY A 136 -46.66 11.17 -23.76
N ALA A 137 -47.80 11.76 -24.09
CA ALA A 137 -48.80 12.24 -23.12
C ALA A 137 -49.43 11.07 -22.33
N PRO A 138 -49.78 11.24 -21.04
CA PRO A 138 -50.63 10.27 -20.35
C PRO A 138 -52.12 10.59 -20.54
N GLY A 139 -52.82 9.70 -21.24
CA GLY A 139 -54.29 9.64 -21.27
C GLY A 139 -54.84 9.05 -19.97
N GLY A 140 -55.92 9.65 -19.47
CA GLY A 140 -56.54 9.29 -18.19
C GLY A 140 -57.39 8.02 -18.23
N GLY A 141 -57.60 7.46 -17.03
CA GLY A 141 -58.68 6.54 -16.70
C GLY A 141 -59.22 6.92 -15.32
N GLY A 142 -60.47 7.33 -15.25
CA GLY A 142 -61.18 7.70 -14.00
C GLY A 142 -61.80 6.49 -13.30
N PRO A 143 -62.36 6.67 -12.08
CA PRO A 143 -63.16 5.64 -11.41
C PRO A 143 -64.66 5.84 -11.70
N GLY A 144 -65.37 4.73 -11.94
CA GLY A 144 -66.83 4.67 -12.14
C GLY A 144 -67.27 3.35 -12.76
#